data_AF-A0A9Q0JD49-F1
#
_entry.id   AF-A0A9Q0JD49-F1
#
_cell.length_a   1.000
_cell.length_b   1.000
_cell.length_c   1.000
_cell.angle_alpha   90.00
_cell.angle_beta   90.00
_cell.angle_gamma   90.00
#
_symmetry.space_group_name_H-M   'P 1'
#
loop_
_entity.id
_entity.type
_entity.pdbx_description
1 polymer ?
#
loop_
_entity_poly.entity_id
_entity_poly.type
_entity_poly.pdbx_seq_one_letter_code
_entity_poly.pdbx_strand_id
1 'polypeptide(L)'
;MEMVTFKKSDQVEVCSKQEGFIGSYYEGTVLKQLGPKSYTVHYKNLVEEDDESRPLVEVVLGEEIRITERKGFVYYVSWFSVEDSSGLG
;
A
#
# COMPACT_ATOMS: atom_id res chain seq x y z
N MET A 1 -8.42 19.42 11.52
CA MET A 1 -8.06 18.39 10.53
C MET A 1 -7.41 17.25 11.30
N GLU A 2 -8.05 16.09 11.39
CA GLU A 2 -7.37 14.91 11.90
C GLU A 2 -6.23 14.56 10.96
N MET A 3 -5.03 14.37 11.53
CA MET A 3 -3.88 13.93 10.75
C MET A 3 -3.85 12.42 10.83
N VAL A 4 -4.02 11.77 9.67
CA VAL A 4 -3.84 10.32 9.58
C VAL A 4 -2.38 10.02 9.93
N THR A 5 -2.18 9.13 10.91
CA THR A 5 -0.86 8.66 11.29
C THR A 5 -0.70 7.22 10.85
N PHE A 6 0.37 6.94 10.12
CA PHE A 6 0.69 5.61 9.65
C PHE A 6 1.67 4.92 10.59
N LYS A 7 1.52 3.61 10.75
CA LYS A 7 2.37 2.75 11.56
C LYS A 7 3.29 1.92 10.67
N LYS A 8 4.37 1.42 11.27
CA LYS A 8 5.23 0.44 10.61
C LYS A 8 4.39 -0.75 10.12
N SER A 9 4.69 -1.20 8.91
CA SER A 9 4.02 -2.26 8.16
C SER A 9 2.64 -1.89 7.59
N ASP A 10 2.16 -0.65 7.74
CA ASP A 10 0.94 -0.20 7.06
C ASP A 10 1.15 -0.21 5.54
N GLN A 11 0.21 -0.84 4.84
CA GLN A 11 0.15 -0.80 3.39
C GLN A 11 -0.46 0.53 2.96
N VAL A 12 0.21 1.21 2.06
CA VAL A 12 -0.14 2.57 1.65
C VAL A 12 0.03 2.74 0.15
N GLU A 13 -0.61 3.77 -0.38
CA GLU A 13 -0.32 4.25 -1.72
C GLU A 13 0.30 5.64 -1.61
N VAL A 14 1.39 5.85 -2.34
CA VAL A 14 2.10 7.13 -2.41
C VAL A 14 1.76 7.80 -3.74
N CYS A 15 1.29 9.04 -3.66
CA CYS A 15 1.06 9.92 -4.81
C CYS A 15 2.41 10.46 -5.31
N SER A 16 2.73 10.23 -6.58
CA SER A 16 3.93 10.80 -7.16
C SER A 16 3.70 12.26 -7.57
N LYS A 17 4.64 13.13 -7.16
CA LYS A 17 4.73 14.53 -7.59
C LYS A 17 5.79 14.73 -8.67
N GLN A 18 6.46 13.67 -9.10
CA GLN A 18 7.50 13.75 -10.12
C GLN A 18 6.89 14.11 -11.47
N GLU A 19 7.54 15.01 -12.21
CA GLU A 19 7.12 15.39 -13.56
C GLU A 19 7.04 14.15 -14.45
N GLY A 20 5.91 13.98 -15.14
CA GLY A 20 5.60 12.76 -15.91
C GLY A 20 4.84 11.67 -15.14
N PHE A 21 4.76 11.76 -13.81
CA PHE A 21 4.05 10.80 -12.95
C PHE A 21 3.00 11.45 -12.03
N ILE A 22 2.73 12.75 -12.20
CA ILE A 22 1.71 13.48 -11.45
C ILE A 22 0.35 12.81 -11.65
N GLY A 23 -0.29 12.43 -10.54
CA GLY A 23 -1.58 11.73 -10.53
C GLY A 23 -1.48 10.21 -10.48
N SER A 24 -0.28 9.64 -10.59
CA SER A 24 -0.02 8.23 -10.37
C SER A 24 0.10 7.93 -8.87
N TYR A 25 -0.36 6.74 -8.49
CA TYR A 25 -0.26 6.19 -7.13
C TYR A 25 0.52 4.88 -7.17
N TYR A 26 1.45 4.71 -6.24
CA TYR A 26 2.31 3.54 -6.16
C TYR A 26 2.12 2.81 -4.83
N GLU A 27 1.89 1.49 -4.89
CA GLU A 27 1.79 0.64 -3.69
C GLU A 27 3.13 0.60 -2.95
N GLY A 28 3.08 0.85 -1.64
CA GLY A 28 4.23 0.79 -0.76
C GLY A 28 3.86 0.33 0.66
N THR A 29 4.88 0.14 1.48
CA THR A 29 4.71 -0.16 2.91
C THR A 29 5.54 0.78 3.76
N VAL A 30 4.94 1.30 4.83
CA VAL A 30 5.64 2.14 5.80
C VAL A 30 6.66 1.31 6.58
N LEU A 31 7.93 1.70 6.50
CA LEU A 31 9.01 1.10 7.28
C LEU A 31 9.14 1.74 8.66
N LYS A 32 9.05 3.07 8.72
CA LYS A 32 9.16 3.85 9.96
C LYS A 32 8.67 5.28 9.76
N GLN A 33 8.26 5.90 10.86
CA GLN A 33 8.04 7.34 10.94
C GLN A 33 9.38 8.03 11.29
N LEU A 34 9.75 9.06 10.54
CA LEU A 34 10.97 9.85 10.76
C LEU A 34 10.70 11.17 11.47
N GLY A 35 9.49 11.70 11.36
CA GLY A 35 9.07 12.95 11.96
C GLY A 35 7.55 13.05 12.06
N PRO A 36 7.00 14.22 12.45
CA PRO A 36 5.57 14.38 12.70
C PRO A 36 4.69 13.97 11.51
N LYS A 37 5.20 14.13 10.29
CA LYS A 37 4.49 13.84 9.03
C LYS A 37 5.38 13.21 7.96
N SER A 38 6.54 12.67 8.31
CA SER A 38 7.46 12.06 7.34
C SER A 38 7.65 10.59 7.63
N TYR A 39 7.62 9.79 6.59
CA TYR A 39 7.66 8.34 6.65
C TYR A 39 8.68 7.81 5.66
N THR A 40 9.41 6.78 6.05
CA THR A 40 10.15 5.96 5.09
C THR A 40 9.22 4.89 4.55
N VAL A 41 9.05 4.83 3.24
CA VAL A 41 8.23 3.84 2.54
C VAL A 41 9.12 3.05 1.59
N HIS A 42 8.97 1.73 1.60
CA HIS A 42 9.49 0.91 0.50
C HIS A 42 8.39 0.66 -0.52
N TYR A 43 8.71 0.73 -1.81
CA TYR A 43 7.74 0.48 -2.85
C TYR A 43 7.70 -1.01 -3.18
N LYS A 44 6.51 -1.49 -3.56
CA LYS A 44 6.31 -2.91 -3.87
C LYS A 44 6.88 -3.30 -5.24
N ASN A 45 6.71 -2.43 -6.23
CA ASN A 45 7.02 -2.69 -7.64
C ASN A 45 8.03 -1.70 -8.22
N LEU A 46 8.63 -0.83 -7.40
CA LEU A 46 9.70 0.09 -7.81
C LEU A 46 11.00 -0.36 -7.15
N VAL A 47 12.10 -0.19 -7.88
CA VAL A 47 13.45 -0.61 -7.49
C VAL A 47 14.43 0.57 -7.57
N GLU A 48 15.57 0.47 -6.91
CA GLU A 48 16.63 1.49 -6.99
C GLU A 48 17.16 1.57 -8.44
N GLU A 49 17.48 2.78 -8.92
CA GLU A 49 18.01 2.97 -10.28
C GLU A 49 19.37 2.28 -10.49
N ASP A 50 20.19 2.22 -9.44
CA ASP A 50 21.52 1.60 -9.46
C ASP A 50 21.48 0.08 -9.23
N ASP A 51 20.40 -0.45 -8.65
CA ASP A 51 20.26 -1.86 -8.28
C ASP A 51 18.80 -2.33 -8.35
N GLU A 52 18.44 -2.92 -9.49
CA GLU A 52 17.11 -3.46 -9.76
C GLU A 52 16.72 -4.64 -8.84
N SER A 53 17.67 -5.22 -8.09
CA SER A 53 17.36 -6.27 -7.10
C SER A 53 16.80 -5.71 -5.79
N ARG A 54 16.92 -4.39 -5.58
CA ARG A 54 16.55 -3.72 -4.33
C ARG A 54 15.30 -2.87 -4.52
N PRO A 55 14.29 -3.01 -3.66
CA PRO A 55 13.11 -2.15 -3.72
C PRO A 55 13.49 -0.69 -3.44
N LEU A 56 12.86 0.23 -4.14
CA LEU A 56 13.04 1.65 -3.93
C LEU A 56 12.54 2.03 -2.53
N VAL A 57 13.35 2.79 -1.80
CA VAL A 57 13.00 3.30 -0.46
C VAL A 57 13.13 4.81 -0.45
N GLU A 58 12.06 5.49 -0.09
CA GLU A 58 12.02 6.95 -0.09
C GLU A 58 11.43 7.52 1.20
N VAL A 59 11.75 8.79 1.46
CA VAL A 59 11.12 9.58 2.50
C VAL A 59 10.02 10.40 1.88
N VAL A 60 8.79 10.18 2.33
CA VAL A 60 7.58 10.80 1.79
C VAL A 60 6.81 11.51 2.90
N LEU A 61 6.02 12.53 2.53
CA LEU A 61 5.18 13.25 3.47
C LEU A 61 3.83 12.54 3.64
N GLY A 62 3.24 12.62 4.83
CA GLY A 62 1.94 12.01 5.12
C GLY A 62 0.79 12.53 4.27
N GLU A 63 0.94 13.71 3.65
CA GLU A 63 -0.03 14.25 2.67
C GLU A 63 0.04 13.56 1.29
N GLU A 64 1.16 12.89 1.01
CA GLU A 64 1.39 12.14 -0.22
C GLU A 64 0.95 10.68 -0.07
N ILE A 65 0.63 10.26 1.16
CA ILE A 65 0.30 8.89 1.51
C ILE A 65 -1.20 8.78 1.76
N ARG A 66 -1.83 7.74 1.21
CA ARG A 66 -3.19 7.33 1.59
C ARG A 66 -3.23 5.87 2.03
N ILE A 67 -4.22 5.55 2.87
CA ILE A 67 -4.52 4.18 3.26
C ILE A 67 -4.91 3.42 1.99
N THR A 68 -4.24 2.29 1.72
CA THR A 68 -4.72 1.38 0.69
C THR A 68 -5.93 0.60 1.21
N GLU A 69 -6.85 0.24 0.30
CA GLU A 69 -7.95 -0.68 0.59
C GLU A 69 -7.40 -1.90 1.34
N ARG A 70 -7.80 -2.07 2.61
CA ARG A 70 -7.34 -3.17 3.46
C ARG A 70 -7.56 -4.50 2.74
N LYS A 71 -6.51 -5.09 2.17
CA LYS A 71 -6.51 -6.48 1.69
C LYS A 71 -6.60 -7.52 2.84
N GLY A 72 -7.13 -7.13 4.00
CA GLY A 72 -7.28 -7.97 5.18
C GLY A 72 -8.68 -8.57 5.36
N PHE A 73 -9.69 -8.15 4.60
CA PHE A 73 -11.07 -8.66 4.75
C PHE A 73 -11.54 -9.58 3.61
N VAL A 74 -10.84 -9.61 2.47
CA VAL A 74 -11.32 -10.32 1.26
C VAL A 74 -10.82 -11.78 1.19
N TYR A 75 -9.78 -12.16 1.95
CA TYR A 75 -9.28 -13.55 1.91
C TYR A 75 -10.09 -14.55 2.74
N TYR A 76 -10.89 -14.10 3.71
CA TYR A 76 -11.69 -14.99 4.58
C TYR A 76 -13.10 -15.31 4.04
N VAL A 77 -13.55 -14.63 2.98
CA VAL A 77 -14.90 -14.83 2.41
C VAL A 77 -14.94 -15.74 1.18
N SER A 78 -13.80 -16.29 0.75
CA SER A 78 -13.72 -17.20 -0.41
C SER A 78 -13.71 -18.69 -0.04
N TRP A 79 -14.15 -19.05 1.18
CA TRP A 79 -14.13 -20.45 1.64
C TRP A 79 -15.36 -20.82 2.48
N PHE A 80 -16.56 -20.39 2.08
CA PHE A 80 -17.79 -21.04 2.57
C PHE A 80 -18.90 -21.06 1.51
N SER A 81 -19.26 -22.28 1.14
CA SER A 81 -20.49 -22.72 0.46
C SER A 81 -20.85 -22.17 -0.92
N VAL A 82 -20.42 -22.89 -1.96
CA VAL A 82 -21.39 -23.34 -2.99
C VAL A 82 -21.94 -24.67 -2.49
N GLU A 83 -23.02 -24.63 -1.72
CA GLU A 83 -23.93 -25.76 -1.64
C GLU A 83 -24.77 -25.72 -2.91
N ASP A 84 -24.26 -26.35 -3.98
CA ASP A 84 -25.08 -26.62 -5.14
C ASP A 84 -26.13 -27.66 -4.71
N SER A 85 -27.29 -27.12 -4.39
CA SER A 85 -28.55 -27.83 -4.31
C SER A 85 -28.80 -28.48 -5.66
N SER A 86 -28.55 -29.78 -5.77
CA SER A 86 -29.25 -30.61 -6.76
C SER A 86 -29.94 -31.75 -6.03
N GLY A 87 -31.22 -31.51 -5.76
CA GLY A 87 -32.15 -32.58 -5.48
C GLY A 87 -32.43 -33.41 -6.74
N LEU A 88 -33.15 -34.51 -6.48
CA LEU A 88 -33.85 -35.40 -7.40
C LEU A 88 -33.05 -36.58 -7.97
N GLY A 89 -33.49 -37.77 -7.54
CA GLY A 89 -33.05 -39.09 -7.98
C GLY A 89 -33.50 -40.14 -7.00
#